data_AF-A0A1Y2JT61-F1
#
_entry.id   AF-A0A1Y2JT61-F1
#
_cell.length_a   1.000
_cell.length_b   1.000
_cell.length_c   1.000
_cell.angle_alpha   90.00
_cell.angle_beta   90.00
_cell.angle_gamma   90.00
#
_symmetry.space_group_name_H-M   'P 1'
#
loop_
_entity.id
_entity.type
_entity.pdbx_description
1 polymer ?
#
loop_
_entity_poly.entity_id
_entity_poly.type
_entity_poly.pdbx_seq_one_letter_code
_entity_poly.pdbx_strand_id
1 'polypeptide(L)'
;MSYSRSTAVHEAGHAVQAWALGVSVGALWVGTDGAGGGTKIGPNTHLTLLEQVAIWLSGAVAQEVFNCPGHDLSSFRDNVGVMELLEDHGVSEETEGPALRARASDLAAKTLTTHQAKVMAIADHLEQNGRLEASGFESLMRTP
;
A
#
# COMPACT_ATOMS: atom_id res chain seq x y z
N MET A 1 -6.13 22.80 6.92
CA MET A 1 -5.01 21.91 7.24
C MET A 1 -4.95 20.87 6.14
N SER A 2 -3.76 20.59 5.60
CA SER A 2 -3.55 19.54 4.59
C SER A 2 -2.78 18.41 5.25
N TYR A 3 -3.17 17.17 4.98
CA TYR A 3 -2.46 15.99 5.46
C TYR A 3 -1.23 15.71 4.57
N SER A 4 -0.30 14.88 5.05
CA SER A 4 0.93 14.56 4.32
C SER A 4 0.61 13.87 2.98
N ARG A 5 1.01 14.50 1.87
CA ARG A 5 0.87 13.93 0.52
C ARG A 5 1.57 12.59 0.39
N SER A 6 2.79 12.50 0.93
CA SER A 6 3.58 11.27 0.85
C SER A 6 2.90 10.11 1.58
N THR A 7 2.35 10.36 2.77
CA THR A 7 1.59 9.35 3.52
C THR A 7 0.29 9.01 2.79
N ALA A 8 -0.41 9.99 2.23
CA ALA A 8 -1.61 9.75 1.44
C ALA A 8 -1.34 8.85 0.21
N VAL A 9 -0.21 9.06 -0.49
CA VAL A 9 0.23 8.21 -1.60
C VAL A 9 0.61 6.81 -1.12
N HIS A 10 1.29 6.70 0.02
CA HIS A 10 1.65 5.43 0.64
C HIS A 10 0.41 4.58 0.96
N GLU A 11 -0.58 5.15 1.65
CA GLU A 11 -1.84 4.44 1.96
C GLU A 11 -2.66 4.11 0.72
N ALA A 12 -2.69 5.02 -0.26
CA ALA A 12 -3.32 4.74 -1.55
C ALA A 12 -2.66 3.55 -2.28
N GLY A 13 -1.34 3.39 -2.13
CA GLY A 13 -0.57 2.26 -2.64
C GLY A 13 -1.10 0.92 -2.16
N HIS A 14 -1.17 0.75 -0.83
CA HIS A 14 -1.74 -0.46 -0.20
C HIS A 14 -3.15 -0.76 -0.68
N ALA A 15 -4.00 0.26 -0.68
CA ALA A 15 -5.41 0.09 -1.02
C ALA A 15 -5.61 -0.33 -2.47
N VAL A 16 -4.93 0.30 -3.42
CA VAL A 16 -5.03 -0.05 -4.85
C VAL A 16 -4.42 -1.42 -5.12
N GLN A 17 -3.29 -1.76 -4.50
CA GLN A 17 -2.67 -3.08 -4.65
C GLN A 17 -3.61 -4.19 -4.14
N ALA A 18 -4.18 -4.01 -2.94
CA ALA A 18 -5.12 -4.97 -2.35
C ALA A 18 -6.38 -5.13 -3.22
N TRP A 19 -6.98 -4.02 -3.67
CA TRP A 19 -8.15 -4.03 -4.55
C TRP A 19 -7.88 -4.73 -5.88
N ALA A 20 -6.73 -4.47 -6.52
CA ALA A 20 -6.36 -5.09 -7.79
C ALA A 20 -6.19 -6.62 -7.66
N LEU A 21 -5.83 -7.11 -6.47
CA LEU A 21 -5.71 -8.52 -6.13
C LEU A 21 -7.03 -9.13 -5.62
N GLY A 22 -8.14 -8.39 -5.64
CA GLY A 22 -9.45 -8.88 -5.21
C GLY A 22 -9.66 -8.88 -3.69
N VAL A 23 -8.77 -8.25 -2.92
CA VAL A 23 -8.92 -8.09 -1.47
C VAL A 23 -9.81 -6.88 -1.18
N SER A 24 -10.81 -7.07 -0.31
CA SER A 24 -11.69 -5.98 0.11
C SER A 24 -10.91 -4.90 0.87
N VAL A 25 -11.14 -3.64 0.55
CA VAL A 25 -10.53 -2.50 1.23
C VAL A 25 -11.58 -1.81 2.11
N GLY A 26 -11.21 -1.58 3.36
CA GLY A 26 -11.99 -0.86 4.35
C GLY A 26 -11.68 0.64 4.34
N ALA A 27 -11.50 1.20 5.53
CA ALA A 27 -11.14 2.61 5.67
C ALA A 27 -9.63 2.84 5.51
N LEU A 28 -9.28 3.97 4.92
CA LEU A 28 -7.93 4.53 4.85
C LEU A 28 -7.88 5.82 5.68
N TRP A 29 -6.73 6.13 6.27
CA TRP A 29 -6.55 7.40 6.97
C TRP A 29 -5.08 7.86 6.98
N VAL A 30 -4.91 9.17 7.12
CA VAL A 30 -3.62 9.83 7.38
C VAL A 30 -3.73 10.54 8.72
N GLY A 31 -2.75 10.34 9.59
CA GLY A 31 -2.65 10.99 10.88
C GLY A 31 -2.37 12.48 10.76
N THR A 32 -2.86 13.26 11.73
CA THR A 32 -2.64 14.70 11.81
C THR A 32 -1.19 15.08 12.16
N ASP A 33 -0.39 14.10 12.60
CA ASP A 33 1.05 14.24 12.89
C ASP A 33 1.92 14.17 11.62
N GLY A 34 1.33 13.89 10.46
CA GLY A 34 2.01 13.85 9.16
C GLY A 34 2.91 12.63 8.94
N ALA A 35 3.02 11.73 9.91
CA ALA A 35 3.88 10.55 9.85
C ALA A 35 3.11 9.22 10.05
N GLY A 36 1.91 9.26 10.63
CA GLY A 36 1.06 8.09 10.78
C GLY A 36 0.03 7.93 9.66
N GLY A 37 -0.35 6.70 9.36
CA GLY A 37 -1.41 6.36 8.42
C GLY A 37 -1.90 4.93 8.64
N GLY A 38 -2.91 4.54 7.87
CA GLY A 38 -3.20 3.13 7.73
C GLY A 38 -4.29 2.83 6.72
N THR A 39 -4.21 1.61 6.20
CA THR A 39 -5.17 1.03 5.27
C THR A 39 -5.71 -0.26 5.87
N LYS A 40 -7.03 -0.33 6.08
CA LYS A 40 -7.69 -1.58 6.48
C LYS A 40 -7.96 -2.42 5.24
N ILE A 41 -7.47 -3.66 5.24
CA ILE A 41 -7.79 -4.65 4.22
C ILE A 41 -8.45 -5.88 4.84
N GLY A 42 -9.20 -6.63 4.04
CA GLY A 42 -9.78 -7.91 4.42
C GLY A 42 -8.74 -9.04 4.42
N PRO A 43 -9.17 -10.27 4.74
CA PRO A 43 -8.31 -11.45 4.69
C PRO A 43 -7.72 -11.68 3.28
N ASN A 44 -6.43 -11.96 3.22
CA ASN A 44 -5.67 -12.11 1.98
C ASN A 44 -4.94 -13.46 1.87
N THR A 45 -5.28 -14.44 2.73
CA THR A 45 -4.64 -15.77 2.77
C THR A 45 -4.87 -16.63 1.53
N HIS A 46 -5.80 -16.23 0.66
CA HIS A 46 -6.03 -16.86 -0.64
C HIS A 46 -5.00 -16.42 -1.69
N LEU A 47 -4.23 -15.36 -1.43
CA LEU A 47 -3.19 -14.86 -2.32
C LEU A 47 -1.89 -15.65 -2.15
N THR A 48 -1.08 -15.69 -3.20
CA THR A 48 0.29 -16.21 -3.12
C THR A 48 1.14 -15.37 -2.17
N LEU A 49 2.21 -15.95 -1.63
CA LEU A 49 3.16 -15.21 -0.78
C LEU A 49 3.69 -13.95 -1.49
N LEU A 50 4.00 -14.05 -2.79
CA LEU A 50 4.45 -12.92 -3.61
C LEU A 50 3.44 -11.76 -3.60
N GLU A 51 2.16 -12.07 -3.78
CA GLU A 51 1.09 -11.06 -3.82
C GLU A 51 0.83 -10.44 -2.44
N GLN A 52 0.92 -11.23 -1.37
CA GLN A 52 0.82 -10.72 -0.01
C GLN A 52 1.99 -9.78 0.33
N VAL A 53 3.22 -10.15 -0.04
CA VAL A 53 4.40 -9.27 0.09
C VAL A 53 4.26 -8.02 -0.77
N ALA A 54 3.69 -8.12 -1.97
CA ALA A 54 3.45 -6.96 -2.82
C ALA A 54 2.47 -5.96 -2.18
N ILE A 55 1.44 -6.43 -1.46
CA ILE A 55 0.55 -5.54 -0.69
C ILE A 55 1.36 -4.79 0.37
N TRP A 56 2.20 -5.48 1.15
CA TRP A 56 3.03 -4.83 2.17
C TRP A 56 4.03 -3.83 1.58
N LEU A 57 4.66 -4.12 0.45
CA LEU A 57 5.65 -3.20 -0.13
C LEU A 57 5.02 -2.04 -0.91
N SER A 58 3.74 -2.14 -1.29
CA SER A 58 3.12 -1.19 -2.21
C SER A 58 3.05 0.24 -1.71
N GLY A 59 3.06 0.49 -0.39
CA GLY A 59 3.12 1.85 0.16
C GLY A 59 4.42 2.57 -0.20
N ALA A 60 5.57 1.94 0.08
CA ALA A 60 6.88 2.47 -0.29
C ALA A 60 7.06 2.56 -1.82
N VAL A 61 6.63 1.52 -2.54
CA VAL A 61 6.71 1.51 -4.01
C VAL A 61 5.87 2.64 -4.62
N ALA A 62 4.69 2.96 -4.06
CA ALA A 62 3.91 4.11 -4.52
C ALA A 62 4.65 5.44 -4.33
N GLN A 63 5.31 5.63 -3.18
CA GLN A 63 6.10 6.84 -2.93
C GLN A 63 7.23 7.00 -3.95
N GLU A 64 7.91 5.91 -4.30
CA GLU A 64 8.96 5.91 -5.34
C GLU A 64 8.38 6.18 -6.74
N VAL A 65 7.38 5.41 -7.17
CA VAL A 65 6.78 5.50 -8.50
C VAL A 65 6.19 6.89 -8.77
N PHE A 66 5.59 7.53 -7.76
CA PHE A 66 4.95 8.84 -7.89
C PHE A 66 5.81 10.00 -7.38
N ASN A 67 7.12 9.79 -7.15
CA ASN A 67 8.08 10.80 -6.69
C ASN A 67 7.59 11.60 -5.46
N CYS A 68 6.98 10.90 -4.50
CA CYS A 68 6.45 11.46 -3.26
C CYS A 68 7.22 10.89 -2.06
N PRO A 69 8.53 11.21 -1.91
CA PRO A 69 9.38 10.60 -0.88
C PRO A 69 8.81 10.84 0.52
N GLY A 70 8.75 9.77 1.31
CA GLY A 70 8.28 9.79 2.70
C GLY A 70 9.42 9.85 3.71
N HIS A 71 9.06 9.84 4.98
CA HIS A 71 10.02 9.61 6.06
C HIS A 71 10.25 8.10 6.24
N ASP A 72 11.52 7.71 6.45
CA ASP A 72 11.96 6.30 6.56
C ASP A 72 11.18 5.45 7.57
N LEU A 73 10.56 6.07 8.59
CA LEU A 73 9.78 5.36 9.60
C LEU A 73 8.47 4.77 9.06
N SER A 74 7.93 5.32 7.96
CA SER A 74 6.68 4.84 7.36
C SER A 74 6.79 3.43 6.80
N SER A 75 7.95 3.07 6.24
CA SER A 75 8.20 1.73 5.68
C SER A 75 8.69 0.71 6.72
N PHE A 76 9.05 1.13 7.94
CA PHE A 76 9.56 0.21 8.96
C PHE A 76 8.55 -0.88 9.31
N ARG A 77 7.28 -0.48 9.54
CA ARG A 77 6.21 -1.42 9.90
C ARG A 77 5.95 -2.42 8.78
N ASP A 78 5.96 -1.96 7.52
CA ASP A 78 5.75 -2.85 6.38
C ASP A 78 6.89 -3.86 6.25
N ASN A 79 8.13 -3.41 6.47
CA ASN A 79 9.29 -4.30 6.44
C ASN A 79 9.23 -5.36 7.52
N VAL A 80 8.81 -5.01 8.74
CA VAL A 80 8.57 -5.98 9.83
C VAL A 80 7.45 -6.95 9.43
N GLY A 81 6.33 -6.45 8.88
CA GLY A 81 5.24 -7.30 8.41
C GLY A 81 5.66 -8.28 7.30
N VAL A 82 6.56 -7.88 6.39
CA VAL A 82 7.14 -8.79 5.41
C VAL A 82 8.01 -9.84 6.09
N MET A 83 8.88 -9.47 7.03
CA MET A 83 9.75 -10.43 7.74
C MET A 83 8.93 -11.50 8.46
N GLU A 84 7.91 -11.10 9.22
CA GLU A 84 6.99 -12.02 9.91
C GLU A 84 6.28 -12.96 8.91
N LEU A 85 5.80 -12.40 7.79
CA LEU A 85 5.14 -13.18 6.75
C LEU A 85 6.07 -14.21 6.08
N LEU A 86 7.35 -13.86 5.86
CA LEU A 86 8.34 -14.80 5.33
C LEU A 86 8.63 -15.91 6.34
N GLU A 87 8.82 -15.57 7.61
CA GLU A 87 9.04 -16.53 8.69
C GLU A 87 7.88 -17.54 8.80
N ASP A 88 6.65 -17.06 8.77
CA ASP A 88 5.44 -17.91 8.80
C ASP A 88 5.35 -18.90 7.64
N HIS A 89 5.97 -18.58 6.49
CA HIS A 89 6.04 -19.44 5.32
C HIS A 89 7.33 -20.27 5.25
N GLY A 90 8.20 -20.19 6.26
CA GLY A 90 9.49 -20.87 6.29
C GLY A 90 10.47 -20.37 5.24
N VAL A 91 10.30 -19.14 4.75
CA VAL A 91 11.16 -18.50 3.75
C VAL A 91 12.25 -17.73 4.47
N SER A 92 13.50 -17.98 4.08
CA SER A 92 14.65 -17.27 4.67
C SER A 92 14.75 -15.84 4.12
N GLU A 93 14.66 -14.86 5.02
CA GLU A 93 14.86 -13.43 4.71
C GLU A 93 16.26 -13.17 4.13
N GLU A 94 17.28 -13.96 4.48
CA GLU A 94 18.65 -13.76 3.99
C GLU A 94 18.84 -14.29 2.56
N THR A 95 18.30 -15.48 2.26
CA THR A 95 18.61 -16.18 1.00
C THR A 95 17.55 -15.98 -0.08
N GLU A 96 16.28 -16.01 0.30
CA GLU A 96 15.15 -15.95 -0.64
C GLU A 96 14.41 -14.61 -0.56
N GLY A 97 14.44 -13.96 0.60
CA GLY A 97 13.83 -12.66 0.87
C GLY A 97 14.14 -11.59 -0.17
N PRO A 98 15.42 -11.34 -0.56
CA PRO A 98 15.75 -10.25 -1.46
C PRO A 98 15.14 -10.44 -2.87
N ALA A 99 15.19 -11.66 -3.40
CA ALA A 99 14.63 -11.97 -4.71
C ALA A 99 13.09 -11.90 -4.70
N LEU A 100 12.46 -12.33 -3.61
CA LEU A 100 11.00 -12.25 -3.44
C LEU A 100 10.54 -10.80 -3.31
N ARG A 101 11.21 -9.99 -2.49
CA ARG A 101 10.94 -8.54 -2.33
C ARG A 101 11.09 -7.80 -3.65
N ALA A 102 12.15 -8.06 -4.41
CA ALA A 102 12.33 -7.44 -5.74
C ALA A 102 11.15 -7.74 -6.68
N ARG A 103 10.76 -9.01 -6.79
CA ARG A 103 9.62 -9.43 -7.62
C ARG A 103 8.29 -8.85 -7.13
N ALA A 104 8.11 -8.74 -5.82
CA ALA A 104 6.92 -8.15 -5.21
C ALA A 104 6.85 -6.64 -5.48
N SER A 105 7.97 -5.93 -5.37
CA SER A 105 8.06 -4.52 -5.73
C SER A 105 7.78 -4.29 -7.21
N ASP A 106 8.28 -5.14 -8.11
CA ASP A 106 7.98 -5.06 -9.55
C ASP A 106 6.48 -5.26 -9.83
N LEU A 107 5.86 -6.23 -9.14
CA LEU A 107 4.41 -6.47 -9.24
C LEU A 107 3.61 -5.26 -8.74
N ALA A 108 4.00 -4.68 -7.60
CA ALA A 108 3.37 -3.49 -7.06
C ALA A 108 3.54 -2.29 -8.02
N ALA A 109 4.75 -2.02 -8.50
CA ALA A 109 5.04 -0.91 -9.40
C ALA A 109 4.21 -0.99 -10.69
N LYS A 110 4.11 -2.19 -11.28
CA LYS A 110 3.28 -2.42 -12.48
C LYS A 110 1.80 -2.16 -12.20
N THR A 111 1.29 -2.65 -11.08
CA THR A 111 -0.12 -2.49 -10.69
C THR A 111 -0.45 -1.03 -10.44
N LEU A 112 0.38 -0.34 -9.64
CA LEU A 112 0.21 1.07 -9.30
C LEU A 112 0.31 1.98 -10.52
N THR A 113 1.24 1.70 -11.44
CA THR A 113 1.34 2.44 -12.72
C THR A 113 0.09 2.22 -13.58
N THR A 114 -0.37 0.99 -13.68
CA THR A 114 -1.60 0.65 -14.42
C THR A 114 -2.83 1.37 -13.86
N HIS A 115 -2.86 1.60 -12.55
CA HIS A 115 -3.97 2.24 -11.83
C HIS A 115 -3.62 3.64 -11.30
N GLN A 116 -2.70 4.35 -11.94
CA GLN A 116 -2.20 5.65 -11.47
C GLN A 116 -3.32 6.64 -11.14
N ALA A 117 -4.33 6.77 -12.01
CA ALA A 117 -5.44 7.70 -11.79
C ALA A 117 -6.21 7.40 -10.50
N LYS A 118 -6.38 6.11 -10.15
CA LYS A 118 -7.06 5.68 -8.92
C LYS A 118 -6.20 5.97 -7.69
N VAL A 119 -4.89 5.69 -7.76
CA VAL A 119 -3.96 6.01 -6.67
C VAL A 119 -4.00 7.50 -6.37
N MET A 120 -3.89 8.34 -7.40
CA MET A 120 -3.87 9.79 -7.24
C MET A 120 -5.21 10.33 -6.73
N ALA A 121 -6.35 9.80 -7.20
CA ALA A 121 -7.65 10.22 -6.71
C ALA A 121 -7.85 9.90 -5.20
N ILE A 122 -7.38 8.74 -4.74
CA ILE A 122 -7.40 8.39 -3.31
C ILE A 122 -6.47 9.33 -2.54
N ALA A 123 -5.23 9.49 -3.01
CA ALA A 123 -4.24 10.32 -2.33
C ALA A 123 -4.70 11.79 -2.24
N ASP A 124 -5.30 12.35 -3.28
CA ASP A 124 -5.88 13.70 -3.29
C ASP A 124 -7.00 13.82 -2.25
N HIS A 125 -7.85 12.79 -2.15
CA HIS A 125 -8.90 12.76 -1.15
C HIS A 125 -8.33 12.71 0.28
N LEU A 126 -7.34 11.85 0.52
CA LEU A 126 -6.71 11.69 1.83
C LEU A 126 -5.91 12.93 2.24
N GLU A 127 -5.24 13.59 1.31
CA GLU A 127 -4.53 14.85 1.57
C GLU A 127 -5.47 15.96 2.02
N GLN A 128 -6.66 16.04 1.42
CA GLN A 128 -7.66 17.07 1.73
C GLN A 128 -8.48 16.75 2.98
N ASN A 129 -8.84 15.48 3.19
CA ASN A 129 -9.82 15.08 4.20
C ASN A 129 -9.24 14.24 5.33
N GLY A 130 -8.05 13.66 5.15
CA GLY A 130 -7.36 12.81 6.12
C GLY A 130 -7.91 11.41 6.27
N ARG A 131 -9.08 11.12 5.68
CA ARG A 131 -9.77 9.85 5.85
C ARG A 131 -10.65 9.54 4.66
N LEU A 132 -10.71 8.27 4.29
CA LEU A 132 -11.59 7.74 3.26
C LEU A 132 -12.24 6.46 3.79
N GLU A 133 -13.56 6.44 3.91
CA GLU A 133 -14.31 5.24 4.31
C GLU A 133 -14.47 4.27 3.13
N ALA A 134 -14.79 3.01 3.44
CA ALA A 134 -14.92 1.94 2.45
C ALA A 134 -15.87 2.29 1.28
N SER A 135 -17.03 2.87 1.57
CA SER A 135 -17.99 3.28 0.53
C SER A 135 -17.47 4.39 -0.38
N GLY A 136 -16.63 5.29 0.16
CA GLY A 136 -15.93 6.32 -0.60
C GLY A 136 -14.87 5.71 -1.50
N PHE A 137 -14.07 4.78 -0.96
CA PHE A 137 -13.10 4.01 -1.73
C PHE A 137 -13.75 3.26 -2.90
N GLU A 138 -14.82 2.51 -2.66
CA GLU A 138 -15.56 1.78 -3.70
C GLU A 138 -16.07 2.70 -4.80
N SER A 139 -16.50 3.91 -4.44
CA SER A 139 -16.97 4.90 -5.40
C SER A 139 -15.83 5.38 -6.29
N LEU A 140 -14.66 5.68 -5.72
CA LEU A 140 -13.46 6.04 -6.50
C LEU A 140 -12.97 4.89 -7.40
N MET A 141 -13.12 3.64 -6.97
CA MET A 141 -12.70 2.48 -7.76
C MET A 141 -13.63 2.18 -8.94
N ARG A 142 -14.85 2.73 -8.96
CA ARG A 142 -15.80 2.59 -10.09
C ARG A 142 -15.64 3.67 -11.15
N THR A 143 -14.95 4.77 -10.85
CA THR A 143 -14.70 5.83 -11.82
C THR A 143 -13.72 5.31 -12.90
N PRO A 144 -14.02 5.54 -14.20
CA PRO A 144 -13.15 5.13 -15.31
C PRO A 144 -11.79 5.82 -15.26
#